data_AF-A0A7C7WIZ4-F1
#
_entry.id   AF-A0A7C7WIZ4-F1
#
_cell.length_a   1.000
_cell.length_b   1.000
_cell.length_c   1.000
_cell.angle_alpha   90.00
_cell.angle_beta   90.00
_cell.angle_gamma   90.00
#
_symmetry.space_group_name_H-M   'P 1'
#
loop_
_entity.id
_entity.type
_entity.pdbx_description
1 polymer ?
#
loop_
_entity_poly.entity_id
_entity_poly.type
_entity_poly.pdbx_seq_one_letter_code
_entity_poly.pdbx_strand_id
1 'polypeptide(L)'
;MLSLAVGIGANTAIFSRPDELVNIYAATPTTRYSTLSYPDFEELRDGTADVFSGIGVAVFTMARVEHEDGVGVVVSEAVSGDYFPLLGISALAGLTGHNVVGVVPEPSDENILVNAHADGWFDAAGDNADGLAALLAMARHFARPEHQLDRTLVFVASGGHHSRGLNGPIISFR
;
A
#
# COMPACT_ATOMS: atom_id res chain seq x y z
N MET A 1 -11.31 32.74 8.44
CA MET A 1 -12.17 32.37 9.58
C MET A 1 -13.11 31.29 9.06
N LEU A 2 -12.74 30.02 9.26
CA LEU A 2 -13.60 28.88 8.94
C LEU A 2 -14.47 28.62 10.18
N SER A 3 -15.75 28.33 9.99
CA SER A 3 -16.66 27.98 11.09
C SER A 3 -17.30 26.64 10.74
N LEU A 4 -16.91 25.59 11.47
CA LEU A 4 -17.55 24.29 11.43
C LEU A 4 -18.74 24.32 12.41
N ALA A 5 -19.95 24.20 11.87
CA ALA A 5 -21.17 24.08 12.68
C ALA A 5 -21.67 22.63 12.62
N VAL A 6 -21.34 21.85 13.64
CA VAL A 6 -21.93 20.52 13.83
C VAL A 6 -23.36 20.71 14.34
N GLY A 7 -24.35 20.35 13.54
CA GLY A 7 -25.77 20.52 13.86
C GLY A 7 -26.20 19.63 15.03
N ILE A 8 -27.09 20.16 15.89
CA ILE A 8 -27.63 19.49 17.10
C ILE A 8 -28.20 18.09 16.81
N GLY A 9 -28.68 17.81 15.59
CA GLY A 9 -29.19 16.50 15.19
C GLY A 9 -28.12 15.41 15.01
N ALA A 10 -26.88 15.77 14.66
CA ALA A 10 -25.77 14.82 14.57
C ALA A 10 -25.43 14.29 15.97
N ASN A 11 -25.40 15.17 16.96
CA ASN A 11 -25.17 14.80 18.36
C ASN A 11 -26.21 13.79 18.84
N THR A 12 -27.51 14.01 18.60
CA THR A 12 -28.55 13.09 19.08
C THR A 12 -28.48 11.72 18.40
N ALA A 13 -28.20 11.67 17.09
CA ALA A 13 -28.02 10.41 16.36
C ALA A 13 -26.79 9.64 16.85
N ILE A 14 -25.64 10.32 16.97
CA ILE A 14 -24.37 9.75 17.46
C ILE A 14 -24.54 9.24 18.91
N PHE A 15 -25.13 10.02 19.81
CA PHE A 15 -25.30 9.64 21.22
C PHE A 15 -26.40 8.59 21.44
N SER A 16 -27.28 8.33 20.48
CA SER A 16 -28.28 7.26 20.58
C SER A 16 -27.72 5.87 20.28
N ARG A 17 -26.58 5.79 19.57
CA ARG A 17 -25.92 4.54 19.17
C ARG A 17 -24.39 4.72 19.26
N PRO A 18 -23.83 4.95 20.46
CA PRO A 18 -22.44 5.35 20.65
C PRO A 18 -21.42 4.29 20.19
N ASP A 19 -21.83 3.03 20.07
CA ASP A 19 -20.98 1.90 19.69
C ASP A 19 -21.09 1.53 18.21
N GLU A 20 -21.57 2.45 17.36
CA GLU A 20 -21.84 2.15 15.95
C GLU A 20 -21.06 3.01 14.97
N LEU A 21 -20.75 2.40 13.83
CA LEU A 21 -20.20 3.10 12.68
C LEU A 21 -21.28 3.97 12.04
N VAL A 22 -20.94 5.24 11.85
CA VAL A 22 -21.79 6.23 11.20
C VAL A 22 -21.08 6.83 9.99
N ASN A 23 -21.83 7.15 8.94
CA ASN A 23 -21.28 7.87 7.80
C ASN A 23 -21.41 9.38 8.00
N ILE A 24 -20.31 10.10 7.76
CA ILE A 24 -20.24 11.55 7.85
C ILE A 24 -20.27 12.12 6.43
N TYR A 25 -21.16 13.08 6.19
CA TYR A 25 -21.30 13.75 4.90
C TYR A 25 -21.40 15.26 5.06
N ALA A 26 -20.98 16.00 4.04
CA ALA A 26 -21.28 17.42 3.92
C ALA A 26 -22.73 17.63 3.47
N ALA A 27 -23.36 18.70 3.95
CA ALA A 27 -24.70 19.10 3.54
C ALA A 27 -24.77 20.61 3.33
N THR A 28 -25.48 21.02 2.26
CA THR A 28 -25.86 22.40 1.97
C THR A 28 -27.40 22.48 1.88
N PRO A 29 -28.00 23.69 1.85
CA PRO A 29 -29.44 23.82 1.69
C PRO A 29 -30.01 23.12 0.45
N THR A 30 -29.18 22.93 -0.60
CA THR A 30 -29.60 22.34 -1.87
C THR A 30 -29.10 20.92 -2.08
N THR A 31 -28.09 20.47 -1.32
CA THR A 31 -27.43 19.17 -1.53
C THR A 31 -27.26 18.46 -0.20
N ARG A 32 -27.79 17.24 -0.09
CA ARG A 32 -27.54 16.36 1.06
C ARG A 32 -26.61 15.23 0.63
N TYR A 33 -25.81 14.73 1.57
CA TYR A 33 -24.86 13.63 1.36
C TYR A 33 -23.72 13.93 0.38
N SER A 34 -23.17 15.15 0.43
CA SER A 34 -22.00 15.51 -0.37
C SER A 34 -20.72 14.94 0.23
N THR A 35 -19.72 14.70 -0.63
CA THR A 35 -18.37 14.33 -0.21
C THR A 35 -17.69 15.47 0.56
N LEU A 36 -16.74 15.09 1.41
CA LEU A 36 -15.86 16.00 2.14
C LEU A 36 -14.53 16.15 1.40
N SER A 37 -13.90 17.31 1.49
CA SER A 37 -12.53 17.50 1.01
C SER A 37 -11.53 16.91 2.01
N TYR A 38 -10.27 16.71 1.58
CA TYR A 38 -9.22 16.24 2.49
C TYR A 38 -9.00 17.19 3.69
N PRO A 39 -8.97 18.53 3.52
CA PRO A 39 -8.94 19.44 4.67
C PRO A 39 -10.13 19.29 5.62
N ASP A 40 -11.35 19.06 5.11
CA ASP A 40 -12.52 18.83 5.99
C ASP A 40 -12.35 17.54 6.80
N PHE A 41 -11.76 16.50 6.20
CA PHE A 41 -11.42 15.26 6.90
C PHE A 41 -10.39 15.50 8.01
N GLU A 42 -9.32 16.26 7.75
CA GLU A 42 -8.33 16.57 8.79
C GLU A 42 -8.95 17.36 9.95
N GLU A 43 -9.77 18.37 9.65
CA GLU A 43 -10.47 19.15 10.67
C GLU A 43 -11.42 18.28 11.50
N LEU A 44 -12.18 17.38 10.87
CA LEU A 44 -13.05 16.45 11.57
C LEU A 44 -12.25 15.47 12.44
N ARG A 45 -11.23 14.81 11.88
CA ARG A 45 -10.38 13.85 12.60
C ARG A 45 -9.76 14.47 13.85
N ASP A 46 -9.17 15.65 13.70
CA ASP A 46 -8.41 16.29 14.77
C ASP A 46 -9.34 17.00 15.77
N GLY A 47 -10.47 17.54 15.30
CA GLY A 47 -11.43 18.28 16.11
C GLY A 47 -12.46 17.44 16.86
N THR A 48 -12.52 16.12 16.62
CA THR A 48 -13.53 15.23 17.22
C THR A 48 -12.95 13.95 17.82
N ALA A 49 -11.64 13.94 18.11
CA ALA A 49 -10.95 12.79 18.71
C ALA A 49 -11.46 12.41 20.12
N ASP A 50 -12.19 13.31 20.79
CA ASP A 50 -12.90 13.07 22.04
C ASP A 50 -14.31 12.47 21.86
N VAL A 51 -14.82 12.45 20.63
CA VAL A 51 -16.14 11.94 20.25
C VAL A 51 -16.04 10.61 19.51
N PHE A 52 -15.16 10.52 18.51
CA PHE A 52 -14.96 9.31 17.71
C PHE A 52 -13.64 8.63 18.07
N SER A 53 -13.67 7.30 18.17
CA SER A 53 -12.47 6.48 18.36
C SER A 53 -11.57 6.44 17.12
N GLY A 54 -12.11 6.80 15.95
CA GLY A 54 -11.37 6.97 14.70
C GLY A 54 -12.28 7.43 13.57
N ILE A 55 -11.69 7.94 12.48
CA ILE A 55 -12.41 8.34 11.27
C ILE A 55 -11.74 7.72 10.05
N GLY A 56 -12.49 6.91 9.31
CA GLY A 56 -12.07 6.30 8.05
C GLY A 56 -12.53 7.13 6.86
N VAL A 57 -11.73 7.13 5.80
CA VAL A 57 -12.12 7.71 4.51
C VAL A 57 -12.23 6.58 3.50
N ALA A 58 -13.21 6.69 2.61
CA ALA A 58 -13.38 5.77 1.50
C ALA A 58 -13.78 6.55 0.24
N VAL A 59 -13.16 6.25 -0.89
CA VAL A 59 -13.41 6.92 -2.17
C VAL A 59 -13.40 5.92 -3.31
N PHE A 60 -14.40 6.00 -4.18
CA PHE A 60 -14.41 5.20 -5.41
C PHE A 60 -13.27 5.61 -6.33
N THR A 61 -12.54 4.62 -6.80
CA THR A 61 -11.44 4.76 -7.76
C THR A 61 -11.58 3.71 -8.85
N MET A 62 -10.89 3.90 -9.97
CA MET A 62 -10.79 2.89 -11.02
C MET A 62 -9.42 2.22 -10.91
N ALA A 63 -9.42 0.90 -10.72
CA ALA A 63 -8.21 0.11 -10.69
C ALA A 63 -8.12 -0.73 -11.98
N ARG A 64 -6.90 -0.86 -12.51
CA ARG A 64 -6.62 -1.86 -13.55
C ARG A 64 -6.28 -3.16 -12.86
N VAL A 65 -6.97 -4.22 -13.25
CA VAL A 65 -6.72 -5.57 -12.74
C VAL A 65 -6.36 -6.44 -13.93
N GLU A 66 -5.28 -7.18 -13.80
CA GLU A 66 -4.86 -8.17 -14.77
C GLU A 66 -5.52 -9.51 -14.45
N HIS A 67 -6.03 -10.17 -15.48
CA HIS A 67 -6.61 -11.51 -15.44
C HIS A 67 -5.95 -12.36 -16.54
N GLU A 68 -6.10 -13.69 -16.47
CA GLU A 68 -5.52 -14.61 -17.47
C GLU A 68 -5.89 -14.23 -18.93
N ASP A 69 -7.11 -13.70 -19.14
CA ASP A 69 -7.62 -13.32 -20.46
C ASP A 69 -7.32 -11.86 -20.86
N GLY A 70 -6.63 -11.09 -20.01
CA GLY A 70 -6.20 -9.71 -20.30
C GLY A 70 -6.39 -8.70 -19.15
N VAL A 71 -6.21 -7.42 -19.46
CA VAL A 71 -6.32 -6.32 -18.48
C VAL A 71 -7.71 -5.70 -18.50
N GLY A 72 -8.39 -5.71 -17.35
CA GLY A 72 -9.69 -5.08 -17.12
C GLY A 72 -9.59 -3.82 -16.26
N VAL A 73 -10.63 -2.99 -16.30
CA VAL A 73 -10.83 -1.89 -15.35
C VAL A 73 -11.98 -2.27 -14.42
N VAL A 74 -11.73 -2.21 -13.13
CA VAL A 74 -12.75 -2.43 -12.10
C VAL A 74 -12.94 -1.16 -11.28
N VAL A 75 -14.18 -0.92 -10.87
CA VAL A 75 -14.45 0.07 -9.83
C VAL A 75 -13.96 -0.53 -8.51
N SER A 76 -13.12 0.22 -7.81
CA SER A 76 -12.53 -0.11 -6.52
C SER A 76 -12.79 1.01 -5.52
N GLU A 77 -12.47 0.78 -4.26
CA GLU A 77 -12.57 1.77 -3.20
C GLU A 77 -11.18 1.93 -2.57
N ALA A 78 -10.63 3.13 -2.65
CA ALA A 78 -9.44 3.50 -1.90
C ALA A 78 -9.88 3.94 -0.51
N VAL A 79 -9.27 3.38 0.52
CA VAL A 79 -9.60 3.65 1.92
C VAL A 79 -8.41 4.19 2.68
N SER A 80 -8.66 4.96 3.75
CA SER A 80 -7.60 5.34 4.69
C SER A 80 -7.14 4.15 5.52
N GLY A 81 -5.94 4.23 6.09
CA GLY A 81 -5.38 3.15 6.92
C GLY A 81 -6.23 2.79 8.14
N ASP A 82 -7.02 3.74 8.64
CA ASP A 82 -7.89 3.56 9.82
C ASP A 82 -9.22 2.87 9.50
N TYR A 83 -9.57 2.70 8.22
CA TYR A 83 -10.84 2.11 7.80
C TYR A 83 -11.02 0.66 8.27
N PHE A 84 -10.02 -0.21 8.08
CA PHE A 84 -10.10 -1.61 8.52
C PHE A 84 -10.08 -1.77 10.04
N PRO A 85 -9.23 -1.05 10.80
CA PRO A 85 -9.33 -1.00 12.26
C PRO A 85 -10.71 -0.60 12.78
N LEU A 86 -11.40 0.35 12.13
CA LEU A 86 -12.78 0.73 12.48
C LEU A 86 -13.79 -0.41 12.28
N LEU A 87 -13.53 -1.31 11.34
CA LEU A 87 -14.32 -2.53 11.12
C LEU A 87 -13.93 -3.67 12.09
N GLY A 88 -13.02 -3.43 13.03
CA GLY A 88 -12.47 -4.46 13.92
C GLY A 88 -11.46 -5.39 13.25
N ILE A 89 -10.95 -5.02 12.07
CA ILE A 89 -9.96 -5.80 11.33
C ILE A 89 -8.57 -5.24 11.62
N SER A 90 -7.72 -6.06 12.23
CA SER A 90 -6.34 -5.69 12.57
C SER A 90 -5.34 -6.33 11.62
N ALA A 91 -4.28 -5.59 11.28
CA ALA A 91 -3.13 -6.14 10.57
C ALA A 91 -2.41 -7.19 11.44
N LEU A 92 -1.93 -8.26 10.80
CA LEU A 92 -1.04 -9.21 11.46
C LEU A 92 0.33 -8.56 11.69
N ALA A 93 0.82 -8.67 12.93
CA ALA A 93 2.11 -8.13 13.35
C ALA A 93 3.11 -9.25 13.63
N GLY A 94 4.41 -8.90 13.63
CA GLY A 94 5.49 -9.84 13.96
C GLY A 94 5.76 -10.90 12.87
N LEU A 95 5.35 -10.62 11.63
CA LEU A 95 5.67 -11.47 10.47
C LEU A 95 7.12 -11.26 10.03
N THR A 96 7.73 -12.32 9.50
CA THR A 96 9.10 -12.29 8.97
C THR A 96 9.07 -12.38 7.44
N GLY A 97 9.80 -11.48 6.78
CA GLY A 97 10.11 -11.56 5.36
C GLY A 97 11.56 -12.00 5.14
N HIS A 98 11.85 -12.53 3.94
CA HIS A 98 13.20 -12.95 3.56
C HIS A 98 13.59 -12.34 2.22
N ASN A 99 14.87 -11.95 2.12
CA ASN A 99 15.51 -11.64 0.85
C ASN A 99 16.25 -12.89 0.36
N VAL A 100 16.24 -13.14 -0.95
CA VAL A 100 17.06 -14.17 -1.59
C VAL A 100 18.15 -13.46 -2.39
N VAL A 101 19.40 -13.89 -2.19
CA VAL A 101 20.58 -13.31 -2.85
C VAL A 101 21.31 -14.39 -3.63
N GLY A 102 21.54 -14.15 -4.92
CA GLY A 102 22.39 -14.96 -5.78
C GLY A 102 23.60 -14.16 -6.26
N VAL A 103 24.78 -14.78 -6.31
CA VAL A 103 26.02 -14.12 -6.73
C VAL A 103 26.65 -14.91 -7.87
N VAL A 104 26.99 -14.21 -8.96
CA VAL A 104 27.88 -14.71 -10.02
C VAL A 104 29.22 -14.01 -9.83
N PRO A 105 30.22 -14.69 -9.23
CA PRO A 105 31.46 -14.04 -8.81
C PRO A 105 32.45 -13.92 -9.97
N GLU A 106 33.18 -12.80 -10.00
CA GLU A 106 34.38 -12.62 -10.82
C GLU A 106 35.45 -11.85 -10.02
N PRO A 107 36.75 -11.96 -10.36
CA PRO A 107 37.79 -11.15 -9.75
C PRO A 107 37.66 -9.69 -10.20
N SER A 108 36.76 -8.96 -9.55
CA SER A 108 36.48 -7.55 -9.83
C SER A 108 36.34 -6.78 -8.52
N ASP A 109 36.81 -5.53 -8.52
CA ASP A 109 36.63 -4.60 -7.40
C ASP A 109 35.24 -3.93 -7.42
N GLU A 110 34.40 -4.23 -8.42
CA GLU A 110 33.08 -3.65 -8.62
C GLU A 110 31.98 -4.74 -8.66
N ASN A 111 30.88 -4.46 -7.96
CA ASN A 111 29.68 -5.29 -7.96
C ASN A 111 28.54 -4.58 -8.68
N ILE A 112 27.85 -5.28 -9.57
CA ILE A 112 26.58 -4.81 -10.15
C ILE A 112 25.44 -5.51 -9.43
N LEU A 113 24.59 -4.72 -8.78
CA LEU A 113 23.40 -5.22 -8.10
C LEU A 113 22.18 -5.06 -9.00
N VAL A 114 21.43 -6.15 -9.17
CA VAL A 114 20.14 -6.16 -9.86
C VAL A 114 19.09 -6.65 -8.85
N ASN A 115 18.01 -5.91 -8.69
CA ASN A 115 16.97 -6.22 -7.71
C ASN A 115 15.57 -6.21 -8.34
N ALA A 116 14.75 -7.17 -7.94
CA ALA A 116 13.30 -7.15 -8.07
C ALA A 116 12.71 -7.57 -6.72
N HIS A 117 11.57 -7.01 -6.29
CA HIS A 117 10.92 -7.53 -5.09
C HIS A 117 10.07 -8.75 -5.42
N ALA A 118 9.98 -9.66 -4.46
CA ALA A 118 9.33 -10.94 -4.56
C ALA A 118 8.00 -10.99 -3.79
N ASP A 119 7.74 -10.02 -2.91
CA ASP A 119 6.40 -9.84 -2.33
C ASP A 119 5.49 -9.05 -3.27
N GLY A 120 4.19 -9.22 -3.09
CA GLY A 120 3.18 -8.51 -3.86
C GLY A 120 1.79 -8.73 -3.28
N TRP A 121 0.84 -7.88 -3.69
CA TRP A 121 -0.57 -8.05 -3.36
C TRP A 121 -1.27 -8.86 -4.44
N PHE A 122 -2.22 -9.71 -4.02
CA PHE A 122 -2.98 -10.57 -4.94
C PHE A 122 -2.04 -11.44 -5.79
N ASP A 123 -2.24 -11.49 -7.11
CA ASP A 123 -1.41 -12.28 -8.04
C ASP A 123 -0.08 -11.60 -8.38
N ALA A 124 0.04 -10.28 -8.14
CA ALA A 124 1.27 -9.52 -8.32
C ALA A 124 1.93 -9.63 -9.71
N ALA A 125 1.15 -9.94 -10.77
CA ALA A 125 1.67 -10.24 -12.11
C ALA A 125 2.60 -9.14 -12.66
N GLY A 126 2.14 -7.88 -12.67
CA GLY A 126 2.93 -6.71 -13.10
C GLY A 126 3.63 -5.92 -11.99
N ASP A 127 3.38 -6.25 -10.72
CA ASP A 127 4.03 -5.62 -9.57
C ASP A 127 4.19 -6.70 -8.48
N ASN A 128 5.22 -7.54 -8.54
CA ASN A 128 6.41 -7.48 -9.43
C ASN A 128 6.87 -8.88 -9.90
N ALA A 129 5.91 -9.76 -10.19
CA ALA A 129 6.22 -11.12 -10.64
C ALA A 129 6.92 -11.12 -12.01
N ASP A 130 6.54 -10.23 -12.92
CA ASP A 130 7.19 -10.04 -14.22
C ASP A 130 8.65 -9.59 -14.10
N GLY A 131 8.95 -8.61 -13.25
CA GLY A 131 10.30 -8.14 -12.97
C GLY A 131 11.13 -9.19 -12.22
N LEU A 132 10.52 -9.94 -11.29
CA LEU A 132 11.16 -11.10 -10.66
C LEU A 132 11.50 -12.20 -11.69
N ALA A 133 10.61 -12.47 -12.65
CA ALA A 133 10.87 -13.42 -13.72
C ALA A 133 12.04 -12.97 -14.61
N ALA A 134 12.10 -11.68 -14.95
CA ALA A 134 13.24 -11.09 -15.66
C ALA A 134 14.55 -11.21 -14.86
N LEU A 135 14.53 -10.94 -13.55
CA LEU A 135 15.67 -11.11 -12.66
C LEU A 135 16.21 -12.55 -12.70
N LEU A 136 15.32 -13.55 -12.56
CA LEU A 136 15.70 -14.97 -12.60
C LEU A 136 16.23 -15.39 -13.98
N ALA A 137 15.65 -14.87 -15.05
CA ALA A 137 16.12 -15.11 -16.41
C ALA A 137 17.54 -14.56 -16.62
N MET A 138 17.81 -13.33 -16.16
CA MET A 138 19.15 -12.73 -16.19
C MET A 138 20.14 -13.55 -15.35
N ALA A 139 19.77 -13.91 -14.12
CA ALA A 139 20.64 -14.72 -13.25
C ALA A 139 21.02 -16.06 -13.92
N ARG A 140 20.05 -16.74 -14.53
CA ARG A 140 20.30 -17.99 -15.28
C ARG A 140 21.14 -17.77 -16.54
N HIS A 141 21.00 -16.64 -17.22
CA HIS A 141 21.75 -16.31 -18.43
C HIS A 141 23.22 -16.08 -18.11
N PHE A 142 23.50 -15.20 -17.14
CA PHE A 142 24.86 -14.78 -16.76
C PHE A 142 25.61 -15.80 -15.89
N ALA A 143 24.92 -16.77 -15.29
CA ALA A 143 25.56 -17.89 -14.59
C ALA A 143 26.27 -18.87 -15.54
N ARG A 144 26.07 -18.76 -16.86
CA ARG A 144 26.76 -19.60 -17.85
C ARG A 144 28.12 -19.02 -18.18
N PRO A 145 29.21 -19.81 -18.18
CA PRO A 145 30.56 -19.31 -18.44
C PRO A 145 30.69 -18.49 -19.73
N GLU A 146 29.99 -18.89 -20.79
CA GLU A 146 30.01 -18.20 -22.09
C GLU A 146 29.33 -16.82 -22.09
N HIS A 147 28.58 -16.48 -21.05
CA HIS A 147 27.89 -15.19 -20.92
C HIS A 147 28.34 -14.40 -19.69
N GLN A 148 29.31 -14.90 -18.90
CA GLN A 148 29.81 -14.17 -17.74
C GLN A 148 30.39 -12.82 -18.18
N LEU A 149 30.12 -11.80 -17.36
CA LEU A 149 30.67 -10.47 -17.54
C LEU A 149 31.95 -10.34 -16.70
N ASP A 150 32.85 -9.43 -17.04
CA ASP A 150 34.05 -9.12 -16.23
C ASP A 150 33.73 -8.32 -14.94
N ARG A 151 32.59 -8.60 -14.30
CA ARG A 151 32.06 -7.94 -13.11
C ARG A 151 31.29 -8.95 -12.26
N THR A 152 31.40 -8.84 -10.94
CA THR A 152 30.57 -9.64 -10.04
C THR A 152 29.12 -9.15 -10.13
N LEU A 153 28.19 -10.07 -10.39
CA LEU A 153 26.75 -9.78 -10.41
C LEU A 153 26.09 -10.28 -9.14
N VAL A 154 25.30 -9.41 -8.51
CA VAL A 154 24.50 -9.72 -7.31
C VAL A 154 23.03 -9.56 -7.66
N PHE A 155 22.30 -10.66 -7.70
CA PHE A 155 20.86 -10.70 -7.93
C PHE A 155 20.13 -10.78 -6.60
N VAL A 156 19.22 -9.83 -6.34
CA VAL A 156 18.45 -9.75 -5.10
C VAL A 156 16.97 -9.87 -5.41
N ALA A 157 16.33 -10.93 -4.93
CA ALA A 157 14.88 -11.01 -4.83
C ALA A 157 14.49 -10.55 -3.43
N SER A 158 14.04 -9.30 -3.30
CA SER A 158 13.77 -8.69 -1.99
C SER A 158 12.35 -8.93 -1.50
N GLY A 159 12.17 -9.16 -0.20
CA GLY A 159 10.85 -9.30 0.42
C GLY A 159 10.45 -8.07 1.24
N GLY A 160 9.15 -7.82 1.32
CA GLY A 160 8.56 -6.81 2.20
C GLY A 160 8.54 -5.39 1.64
N HIS A 161 8.62 -5.21 0.32
CA HIS A 161 8.43 -3.93 -0.36
C HIS A 161 7.05 -3.32 -0.09
N HIS A 162 6.01 -4.15 -0.02
CA HIS A 162 4.64 -3.75 0.25
C HIS A 162 4.25 -3.85 1.73
N SER A 163 5.17 -4.31 2.58
CA SER A 163 4.92 -4.51 4.01
C SER A 163 5.60 -3.42 4.83
N ARG A 164 4.79 -2.64 5.54
CA ARG A 164 5.30 -1.58 6.43
C ARG A 164 6.25 -2.18 7.47
N GLY A 165 7.47 -1.66 7.54
CA GLY A 165 8.47 -2.06 8.53
C GLY A 165 9.37 -3.24 8.12
N LEU A 166 9.08 -3.92 7.00
CA LEU A 166 10.00 -4.88 6.38
C LEU A 166 10.88 -4.21 5.32
N ASN A 167 10.41 -3.12 4.69
CA ASN A 167 11.18 -2.15 3.89
C ASN A 167 12.24 -2.74 2.93
N GLY A 168 11.95 -3.87 2.25
CA GLY A 168 12.79 -4.38 1.15
C GLY A 168 14.31 -4.36 1.43
N PRO A 169 15.17 -4.15 0.41
CA PRO A 169 16.58 -3.94 0.63
C PRO A 169 16.85 -2.48 1.04
N ILE A 170 17.10 -2.25 2.33
CA ILE A 170 17.72 -0.99 2.78
C ILE A 170 19.21 -1.05 2.42
N ILE A 171 19.56 -0.54 1.24
CA ILE A 171 20.96 -0.42 0.83
C ILE A 171 21.53 0.87 1.46
N SER A 172 22.14 0.74 2.63
CA SER A 172 22.96 1.80 3.21
C SER A 172 24.36 1.71 2.60
N PHE A 173 24.74 2.67 1.76
CA PHE A 173 26.15 2.88 1.43
C PHE A 173 26.84 3.47 2.67
N ARG A 174 27.84 2.78 3.19
CA ARG A 174 28.83 3.34 4.12
C ARG A 174 30.15 3.48 3.39
#